data_AF-A0AAE2SHI8-F1
#
_entry.id   AF-A0AAE2SHI8-F1
#
_cell.length_a   1.000
_cell.length_b   1.000
_cell.length_c   1.000
_cell.angle_alpha   90.00
_cell.angle_beta   90.00
_cell.angle_gamma   90.00
#
_symmetry.space_group_name_H-M   'P 1'
#
loop_
_entity.id
_entity.type
_entity.pdbx_description
1 polymer ?
#
loop_
_entity_poly.entity_id
_entity_poly.type
_entity_poly.pdbx_seq_one_letter_code
_entity_poly.pdbx_strand_id
1 'polypeptide(L)'
;MREISPQTTFKYRPDGSCSLVHGDQKLETQSLVSWRQRIQEKVVIVASGPSAKDFAWDALDRSSCSVVGVNGSPSFLADRGIQPDLWVVIDPDFTRHCSYHFEHNLEIPLATPPMSMSYLLRHHPTVIGPRPLALVERVNQWNGLPSLAWRQLLELNRVSGRPFLFPADSAGKSQIGWSHRPEYGLFSGCNVVFAALQICIGLGAKELEIVGMDLGGLGRAYDEGGAPQPTTLALELENKIKPALAMMQVALTGSGVRVTNRSPVCPLPAELGDLTD
;
A
#
# COMPACT_ATOMS: atom_id res chain seq x y z
N MET A 1 -5.96 -10.84 17.19
CA MET A 1 -4.68 -11.23 17.83
C MET A 1 -3.59 -11.15 16.76
N ARG A 2 -2.48 -10.46 17.03
CA ARG A 2 -1.36 -10.28 16.09
C ARG A 2 -0.39 -11.44 16.27
N GLU A 3 -0.61 -12.56 15.61
CA GLU A 3 0.29 -13.71 15.75
C GLU A 3 1.10 -13.90 14.47
N ILE A 4 2.28 -13.27 14.44
CA ILE A 4 3.36 -13.78 13.60
C ILE A 4 3.64 -15.20 14.10
N SER A 5 3.79 -16.16 13.18
CA SER A 5 4.17 -17.51 13.57
C SER A 5 5.41 -17.45 14.49
N PRO A 6 5.40 -18.11 15.67
CA PRO A 6 6.57 -18.15 16.54
C PRO A 6 7.79 -18.81 15.87
N GLN A 7 7.58 -19.46 14.73
CA GLN A 7 8.64 -20.05 13.90
C GLN A 7 9.24 -19.06 12.88
N THR A 8 8.68 -17.86 12.72
CA THR A 8 9.19 -16.83 11.80
C THR A 8 9.99 -15.78 12.57
N THR A 9 11.29 -15.67 12.26
CA THR A 9 12.17 -14.64 12.83
C THR A 9 12.47 -13.57 11.79
N PHE A 10 12.44 -12.30 12.21
CA PHE A 10 12.77 -11.13 11.39
C PHE A 10 14.02 -10.45 11.96
N LYS A 11 15.03 -10.24 11.12
CA LYS A 11 16.25 -9.50 11.47
C LYS A 11 16.40 -8.30 10.55
N TYR A 12 15.91 -7.16 11.03
CA TYR A 12 16.00 -5.88 10.31
C TYR A 12 17.42 -5.34 10.27
N ARG A 13 17.75 -4.69 9.15
CA ARG A 13 18.97 -3.90 8.95
C ARG A 13 18.64 -2.41 9.03
N PRO A 14 19.65 -1.54 9.26
CA PRO A 14 19.43 -0.09 9.37
C PRO A 14 18.78 0.57 8.15
N ASP A 15 18.91 -0.02 6.96
CA ASP A 15 18.32 0.48 5.73
C ASP A 15 16.84 0.05 5.54
N GLY A 16 16.28 -0.72 6.48
CA GLY A 16 14.92 -1.25 6.42
C GLY A 16 14.78 -2.59 5.69
N SER A 17 15.85 -3.10 5.08
CA SER A 17 15.87 -4.49 4.58
C SER A 17 15.85 -5.50 5.74
N CYS A 18 15.46 -6.74 5.47
CA CYS A 18 15.27 -7.75 6.49
C CYS A 18 15.70 -9.14 6.01
N SER A 19 16.46 -9.85 6.85
CA SER A 19 16.59 -11.31 6.73
C SER A 19 15.43 -11.95 7.48
N LEU A 20 14.65 -12.79 6.80
CA LEU A 20 13.55 -13.54 7.41
C LEU A 20 13.82 -15.04 7.32
N VAL A 21 13.55 -15.74 8.43
CA VAL A 21 13.75 -17.19 8.56
C VAL A 21 12.45 -17.82 9.03
N HIS A 22 11.96 -18.85 8.32
CA HIS A 22 10.80 -19.65 8.69
C HIS A 22 11.08 -21.14 8.44
N GLY A 23 11.24 -21.92 9.51
CA GLY A 23 11.76 -23.29 9.39
C GLY A 23 13.12 -23.29 8.68
N ASP A 24 13.24 -24.06 7.59
CA ASP A 24 14.45 -24.13 6.76
C ASP A 24 14.51 -23.05 5.66
N GLN A 25 13.44 -22.25 5.50
CA GLN A 25 13.40 -21.20 4.49
C GLN A 25 14.07 -19.94 5.00
N LYS A 26 15.02 -19.43 4.21
CA LYS A 26 15.65 -18.14 4.42
C LYS A 26 15.38 -17.26 3.22
N LEU A 27 14.92 -16.05 3.50
CA LEU A 27 14.61 -15.04 2.51
C LEU A 27 15.30 -13.72 2.88
N GLU A 28 15.55 -12.90 1.87
CA GLU A 28 16.13 -11.57 2.02
C GLU A 28 15.20 -10.58 1.34
N THR A 29 14.77 -9.55 2.10
CA THR A 29 14.04 -8.43 1.52
C THR A 29 15.00 -7.30 1.15
N GLN A 30 14.53 -6.42 0.28
CA GLN A 30 15.20 -5.18 -0.10
C GLN A 30 14.66 -4.03 0.76
N SER A 31 15.47 -2.99 0.94
CA SER A 31 14.98 -1.73 1.50
C SER A 31 14.03 -1.08 0.51
N LEU A 32 12.94 -0.47 1.00
CA LEU A 32 11.97 0.20 0.13
C LEU A 32 12.65 1.29 -0.70
N VAL A 33 13.58 2.05 -0.11
CA VAL A 33 14.33 3.12 -0.80
C VAL A 33 15.11 2.63 -2.01
N SER A 34 15.56 1.36 -2.02
CA SER A 34 16.25 0.78 -3.19
C SER A 34 15.33 0.63 -4.42
N TRP A 35 14.02 0.79 -4.26
CA TRP A 35 13.04 0.63 -5.34
C TRP A 35 12.75 1.91 -6.12
N ARG A 36 13.43 3.03 -5.83
CA ARG A 36 13.22 4.31 -6.54
C ARG A 36 13.32 4.19 -8.06
N GLN A 37 14.24 3.36 -8.56
CA GLN A 37 14.44 3.15 -10.00
C GLN A 37 13.46 2.14 -10.62
N ARG A 38 12.55 1.54 -9.82
CA ARG A 38 11.53 0.60 -10.33
C ARG A 38 10.28 1.31 -10.86
N ILE A 39 10.06 2.55 -10.46
CA ILE A 39 8.90 3.32 -10.89
C ILE A 39 9.32 4.59 -11.62
N GLN A 40 8.49 5.01 -12.57
CA GLN A 40 8.60 6.29 -13.24
C GLN A 40 7.98 7.40 -12.38
N GLU A 41 8.21 8.65 -12.76
CA GLU A 41 7.55 9.80 -12.09
C GLU A 41 6.03 9.77 -12.28
N LYS A 42 5.56 9.28 -13.43
CA LYS A 42 4.14 9.03 -13.69
C LYS A 42 3.76 7.61 -13.30
N VAL A 43 2.76 7.48 -12.44
CA VAL A 43 2.29 6.20 -11.90
C VAL A 43 0.78 6.07 -12.06
N VAL A 44 0.33 4.91 -12.53
CA VAL A 44 -1.08 4.49 -12.49
C VAL A 44 -1.24 3.46 -11.37
N ILE A 45 -1.91 3.85 -10.29
CA ILE A 45 -2.28 2.93 -9.20
C ILE A 45 -3.62 2.29 -9.54
N VAL A 46 -3.64 0.97 -9.65
CA VAL A 46 -4.83 0.21 -10.02
C VAL A 46 -5.42 -0.42 -8.77
N ALA A 47 -6.53 0.13 -8.32
CA ALA A 47 -7.36 -0.40 -7.26
C ALA A 47 -8.31 -1.49 -7.77
N SER A 48 -9.21 -1.94 -6.91
CA SER A 48 -10.03 -3.12 -7.18
C SER A 48 -11.49 -2.83 -7.49
N GLY A 49 -11.92 -1.57 -7.56
CA GLY A 49 -13.32 -1.22 -7.81
C GLY A 49 -13.77 -1.51 -9.25
N PRO A 50 -15.05 -1.86 -9.47
CA PRO A 50 -15.59 -2.17 -10.80
C PRO A 50 -15.29 -1.14 -11.89
N SER A 51 -15.19 0.16 -11.56
CA SER A 51 -14.92 1.20 -12.57
C SER A 51 -13.57 1.04 -13.27
N ALA A 52 -12.64 0.23 -12.72
CA ALA A 52 -11.41 -0.12 -13.40
C ALA A 52 -11.66 -0.80 -14.76
N LYS A 53 -12.80 -1.48 -14.94
CA LYS A 53 -13.19 -2.13 -16.20
C LYS A 53 -13.39 -1.12 -17.35
N ASP A 54 -13.79 0.10 -17.03
CA ASP A 54 -14.13 1.15 -17.99
C ASP A 54 -12.92 2.04 -18.35
N PHE A 55 -11.77 1.81 -17.72
CA PHE A 55 -10.54 2.52 -18.05
C PHE A 55 -10.01 2.09 -19.42
N ALA A 56 -9.46 3.04 -20.19
CA ALA A 56 -8.95 2.81 -21.55
C ALA A 56 -7.57 2.12 -21.54
N TRP A 57 -7.54 0.85 -21.11
CA TRP A 57 -6.31 0.06 -20.96
C TRP A 57 -5.50 -0.07 -22.26
N ASP A 58 -6.17 -0.17 -23.41
CA ASP A 58 -5.51 -0.28 -24.72
C ASP A 58 -4.74 0.99 -25.12
N ALA A 59 -5.07 2.13 -24.51
CA ALA A 59 -4.40 3.41 -24.72
C ALA A 59 -3.30 3.70 -23.68
N LEU A 60 -3.07 2.80 -22.73
CA LEU A 60 -2.08 2.99 -21.68
C LEU A 60 -0.65 2.83 -22.23
N ASP A 61 0.05 3.95 -22.39
CA ASP A 61 1.47 3.93 -22.78
C ASP A 61 2.36 3.52 -21.60
N ARG A 62 2.80 2.26 -21.61
CA ARG A 62 3.70 1.69 -20.60
C ARG A 62 5.13 2.24 -20.68
N SER A 63 5.52 2.89 -21.77
CA SER A 63 6.85 3.49 -21.89
C SER A 63 6.99 4.80 -21.11
N SER A 64 5.87 5.46 -20.78
CA SER A 64 5.83 6.75 -20.10
C SER A 64 5.17 6.72 -18.71
N CYS A 65 4.79 5.54 -18.21
CA CYS A 65 4.29 5.39 -16.85
C CYS A 65 4.57 4.02 -16.24
N SER A 66 4.62 3.99 -14.92
CA SER A 66 4.59 2.73 -14.15
C SER A 66 3.18 2.37 -13.70
N VAL A 67 2.89 1.07 -13.60
CA VAL A 67 1.62 0.52 -13.13
C VAL A 67 1.86 -0.15 -11.79
N VAL A 68 1.09 0.27 -10.78
CA VAL A 68 1.16 -0.28 -9.42
C VAL A 68 -0.16 -0.95 -9.08
N GLY A 69 -0.14 -2.26 -8.86
CA GLY A 69 -1.31 -3.00 -8.40
C GLY A 69 -1.47 -2.93 -6.88
N VAL A 70 -2.71 -2.99 -6.41
CA VAL A 70 -3.03 -3.20 -4.99
C VAL A 70 -3.99 -4.37 -4.83
N ASN A 71 -3.79 -5.17 -3.77
CA ASN A 71 -4.59 -6.37 -3.49
C ASN A 71 -4.79 -7.22 -4.76
N GLY A 72 -6.02 -7.60 -5.14
CA GLY A 72 -6.26 -8.50 -6.27
C GLY A 72 -6.15 -7.85 -7.66
N SER A 73 -5.83 -6.56 -7.77
CA SER A 73 -5.78 -5.89 -9.08
C SER A 73 -4.73 -6.43 -10.06
N PRO A 74 -3.60 -7.04 -9.65
CA PRO A 74 -2.71 -7.70 -10.61
C PRO A 74 -3.37 -8.80 -11.42
N SER A 75 -4.26 -9.62 -10.84
CA SER A 75 -5.01 -10.63 -11.61
C SER A 75 -5.95 -9.99 -12.64
N PHE A 76 -6.62 -8.89 -12.26
CA PHE A 76 -7.45 -8.12 -13.19
C PHE A 76 -6.65 -7.52 -14.35
N LEU A 77 -5.39 -7.12 -14.09
CA LEU A 77 -4.47 -6.59 -15.10
C LEU A 77 -3.87 -7.70 -15.98
N ALA A 78 -3.62 -8.88 -15.41
CA ALA A 78 -3.11 -10.04 -16.15
C ALA A 78 -4.08 -10.46 -17.27
N ASP A 79 -5.39 -10.43 -17.02
CA ASP A 79 -6.43 -10.68 -18.05
C ASP A 79 -6.39 -9.69 -19.22
N ARG A 80 -5.69 -8.56 -19.06
CA ARG A 80 -5.47 -7.51 -20.07
C ARG A 80 -4.06 -7.52 -20.63
N GLY A 81 -3.24 -8.52 -20.28
CA GLY A 81 -1.83 -8.59 -20.70
C GLY A 81 -0.93 -7.53 -20.05
N ILE A 82 -1.36 -6.92 -18.94
CA ILE A 82 -0.60 -5.89 -18.23
C ILE A 82 0.03 -6.49 -16.98
N GLN A 83 1.36 -6.51 -16.92
CA GLN A 83 2.10 -6.82 -15.70
C GLN A 83 2.44 -5.52 -14.95
N PRO A 84 2.01 -5.38 -13.67
CA PRO A 84 2.44 -4.28 -12.80
C PRO A 84 3.96 -4.25 -12.57
N ASP A 85 4.50 -3.04 -12.40
CA ASP A 85 5.90 -2.82 -12.01
C ASP A 85 6.11 -3.04 -10.50
N LEU A 86 5.03 -2.90 -9.72
CA LEU A 86 5.02 -3.05 -8.28
C LEU A 86 3.64 -3.51 -7.81
N TRP A 87 3.61 -4.36 -6.78
CA TRP A 87 2.41 -4.80 -6.10
C TRP A 87 2.47 -4.44 -4.61
N VAL A 88 1.45 -3.74 -4.14
CA VAL A 88 1.31 -3.35 -2.73
C VAL A 88 0.13 -4.10 -2.10
N VAL A 89 0.42 -4.89 -1.07
CA VAL A 89 -0.60 -5.58 -0.27
C VAL A 89 -0.38 -5.28 1.20
N ILE A 90 -1.24 -4.44 1.78
CA ILE A 90 -1.17 -4.11 3.22
C ILE A 90 -2.33 -4.69 4.04
N ASP A 91 -3.30 -5.34 3.38
CA ASP A 91 -4.48 -5.92 4.01
C ASP A 91 -4.21 -7.38 4.42
N PRO A 92 -4.17 -7.69 5.73
CA PRO A 92 -3.95 -9.04 6.20
C PRO A 92 -5.14 -9.98 5.88
N ASP A 93 -6.36 -9.47 5.78
CA ASP A 93 -7.53 -10.30 5.43
C ASP A 93 -7.45 -10.71 3.96
N PHE A 94 -7.09 -9.78 3.06
CA PHE A 94 -6.80 -10.13 1.67
C PHE A 94 -5.71 -11.22 1.56
N THR A 95 -4.63 -11.09 2.34
CA THR A 95 -3.56 -12.10 2.33
C THR A 95 -4.05 -13.50 2.75
N ARG A 96 -4.98 -13.56 3.70
CA ARG A 96 -5.51 -14.81 4.26
C ARG A 96 -6.53 -15.51 3.36
N HIS A 97 -7.34 -14.74 2.66
CA HIS A 97 -8.51 -15.27 1.94
C HIS A 97 -8.29 -15.35 0.43
N CYS A 98 -7.27 -14.68 -0.10
CA CYS A 98 -7.09 -14.45 -1.53
C CYS A 98 -5.71 -14.95 -2.02
N SER A 99 -5.22 -16.10 -1.52
CA SER A 99 -3.90 -16.66 -1.86
C SER A 99 -3.71 -16.91 -3.36
N TYR A 100 -4.80 -17.23 -4.08
CA TYR A 100 -4.83 -17.43 -5.53
C TYR A 100 -4.15 -16.29 -6.30
N HIS A 101 -4.35 -15.03 -5.88
CA HIS A 101 -3.71 -13.89 -6.57
C HIS A 101 -2.19 -13.94 -6.44
N PHE A 102 -1.64 -14.43 -5.33
CA PHE A 102 -0.20 -14.56 -5.14
C PHE A 102 0.38 -15.68 -5.99
N GLU A 103 -0.34 -16.80 -6.09
CA GLU A 103 0.02 -17.97 -6.91
C GLU A 103 0.15 -17.63 -8.40
N HIS A 104 -0.66 -16.70 -8.90
CA HIS A 104 -0.73 -16.35 -10.32
C HIS A 104 0.10 -15.12 -10.71
N ASN A 105 0.73 -14.47 -9.74
CA ASN A 105 1.49 -13.23 -9.96
C ASN A 105 2.89 -13.32 -9.36
N LEU A 106 3.61 -14.43 -9.61
CA LEU A 106 4.89 -14.76 -8.95
C LEU A 106 6.04 -13.81 -9.24
N GLU A 107 6.01 -13.09 -10.36
CA GLU A 107 7.13 -12.27 -10.83
C GLU A 107 7.07 -10.80 -10.37
N ILE A 108 5.93 -10.36 -9.84
CA ILE A 108 5.73 -8.94 -9.51
C ILE A 108 6.43 -8.60 -8.19
N PRO A 109 7.28 -7.55 -8.14
CA PRO A 109 7.85 -7.04 -6.89
C PRO A 109 6.76 -6.75 -5.85
N LEU A 110 6.91 -7.27 -4.63
CA LEU A 110 5.85 -7.23 -3.62
C LEU A 110 6.28 -6.45 -2.37
N ALA A 111 5.58 -5.35 -2.10
CA ALA A 111 5.63 -4.64 -0.82
C ALA A 111 4.48 -5.12 0.09
N THR A 112 4.80 -5.74 1.22
CA THR A 112 3.78 -6.28 2.14
C THR A 112 4.21 -6.25 3.62
N PRO A 113 3.28 -6.20 4.59
CA PRO A 113 3.62 -6.24 6.00
C PRO A 113 4.27 -7.55 6.44
N PRO A 114 5.11 -7.52 7.50
CA PRO A 114 5.70 -8.71 8.11
C PRO A 114 4.67 -9.80 8.47
N MET A 115 3.49 -9.38 8.92
CA MET A 115 2.38 -10.30 9.23
C MET A 115 1.90 -11.08 8.00
N SER A 116 1.69 -10.38 6.89
CA SER A 116 1.28 -10.99 5.63
C SER A 116 2.37 -11.91 5.08
N MET A 117 3.63 -11.47 5.14
CA MET A 117 4.78 -12.30 4.76
C MET A 117 4.87 -13.59 5.60
N SER A 118 4.74 -13.48 6.92
CA SER A 118 4.74 -14.64 7.82
C SER A 118 3.59 -15.60 7.53
N TYR A 119 2.40 -15.07 7.22
CA TYR A 119 1.26 -15.90 6.83
C TYR A 119 1.51 -16.65 5.52
N LEU A 120 1.98 -15.95 4.47
CA LEU A 120 2.27 -16.56 3.18
C LEU A 120 3.35 -17.64 3.31
N LEU A 121 4.41 -17.39 4.06
CA LEU A 121 5.45 -18.40 4.34
C LEU A 121 4.91 -19.65 5.01
N ARG A 122 4.00 -19.49 5.98
CA ARG A 122 3.45 -20.61 6.75
C ARG A 122 2.46 -21.45 5.96
N HIS A 123 1.60 -20.80 5.18
CA HIS A 123 0.44 -21.45 4.57
C HIS A 123 0.58 -21.66 3.07
N HIS A 124 1.38 -20.83 2.41
CA HIS A 124 1.55 -20.80 0.96
C HIS A 124 3.02 -20.57 0.57
N PRO A 125 4.00 -21.32 1.10
CA PRO A 125 5.44 -21.02 0.94
C PRO A 125 5.89 -20.91 -0.53
N THR A 126 5.22 -21.59 -1.45
CA THR A 126 5.53 -21.57 -2.89
C THR A 126 5.22 -20.22 -3.55
N VAL A 127 4.36 -19.39 -2.95
CA VAL A 127 3.89 -18.13 -3.56
C VAL A 127 4.85 -16.96 -3.36
N ILE A 128 5.91 -17.16 -2.57
CA ILE A 128 6.93 -16.13 -2.42
C ILE A 128 7.67 -15.93 -3.75
N GLY A 129 7.99 -16.99 -4.49
CA GLY A 129 8.66 -16.91 -5.80
C GLY A 129 10.04 -16.23 -5.77
N PRO A 130 10.71 -16.07 -6.93
CA PRO A 130 12.01 -15.40 -7.06
C PRO A 130 11.91 -13.85 -7.06
N ARG A 131 10.76 -13.29 -6.67
CA ARG A 131 10.47 -11.86 -6.78
C ARG A 131 11.27 -11.00 -5.79
N PRO A 132 11.49 -9.71 -6.11
CA PRO A 132 11.89 -8.72 -5.12
C PRO A 132 10.80 -8.53 -4.04
N LEU A 133 11.22 -8.51 -2.78
CA LEU A 133 10.34 -8.32 -1.63
C LEU A 133 10.75 -7.08 -0.84
N ALA A 134 9.79 -6.30 -0.37
CA ALA A 134 10.01 -5.25 0.61
C ALA A 134 9.00 -5.38 1.75
N LEU A 135 9.47 -5.16 2.99
CA LEU A 135 8.57 -5.09 4.15
C LEU A 135 8.10 -3.65 4.33
N VAL A 136 6.81 -3.47 4.53
CA VAL A 136 6.22 -2.18 4.85
C VAL A 136 5.38 -2.28 6.11
N GLU A 137 5.55 -1.34 7.03
CA GLU A 137 4.97 -1.43 8.36
C GLU A 137 4.07 -0.25 8.66
N ARG A 138 3.12 -0.43 9.58
CA ARG A 138 2.30 0.70 10.04
C ARG A 138 3.07 1.49 11.09
N VAL A 139 2.97 2.81 11.02
CA VAL A 139 3.59 3.70 12.02
C VAL A 139 3.19 3.26 13.43
N ASN A 140 4.19 3.15 14.31
CA ASN A 140 4.04 2.72 15.70
C ASN A 140 3.44 1.31 15.90
N GLN A 141 3.46 0.48 14.87
CA GLN A 141 3.12 -0.94 14.92
C GLN A 141 4.21 -1.76 14.24
N TRP A 142 5.46 -1.40 14.52
CA TRP A 142 6.64 -2.07 14.01
C TRP A 142 6.80 -3.45 14.66
N ASN A 143 7.12 -4.43 13.84
CA ASN A 143 7.31 -5.79 14.24
C ASN A 143 8.47 -5.93 15.23
N GLY A 144 8.28 -6.73 16.27
CA GLY A 144 9.27 -6.96 17.31
C GLY A 144 9.50 -5.77 18.25
N LEU A 145 8.80 -4.64 18.06
CA LEU A 145 8.93 -3.46 18.91
C LEU A 145 7.59 -3.13 19.59
N PRO A 146 7.60 -2.72 20.87
CA PRO A 146 6.40 -2.23 21.52
C PRO A 146 5.96 -0.91 20.88
N SER A 147 4.64 -0.71 20.79
CA SER A 147 4.09 0.60 20.42
C SER A 147 4.50 1.64 21.45
N LEU A 148 5.02 2.77 20.98
CA LEU A 148 5.40 3.92 21.77
C LEU A 148 4.17 4.69 22.25
N ALA A 149 4.29 5.32 23.42
CA ALA A 149 3.32 6.31 23.86
C ALA A 149 3.31 7.53 22.90
N TRP A 150 2.18 8.23 22.80
CA TRP A 150 2.01 9.32 21.84
C TRP A 150 3.12 10.39 21.90
N ARG A 151 3.47 10.84 23.11
CA ARG A 151 4.55 11.81 23.33
C ARG A 151 5.92 11.31 22.84
N GLN A 152 6.20 10.01 23.04
CA GLN A 152 7.45 9.41 22.57
C GLN A 152 7.48 9.29 21.04
N LEU A 153 6.34 8.94 20.42
CA LEU A 153 6.22 8.90 18.96
C LEU A 153 6.40 10.30 18.34
N LEU A 154 5.81 11.34 18.94
CA LEU A 154 5.99 12.72 18.50
C LEU A 154 7.46 13.17 18.63
N GLU A 155 8.11 12.83 19.73
CA GLU A 155 9.52 13.15 19.93
C GLU A 155 10.41 12.41 18.94
N LEU A 156 10.18 11.10 18.73
CA LEU A 156 10.85 10.30 17.71
C LEU A 156 10.70 10.94 16.33
N ASN A 157 9.47 11.30 15.96
CA ASN A 157 9.19 11.99 14.70
C ASN A 157 9.99 13.29 14.58
N ARG A 158 10.03 14.11 15.64
CA ARG A 158 10.78 15.37 15.66
C ARG A 158 12.28 15.16 15.47
N VAL A 159 12.91 14.25 16.22
CA VAL A 159 14.36 14.02 16.15
C VAL A 159 14.79 13.30 14.88
N SER A 160 13.90 12.56 14.23
CA SER A 160 14.14 11.88 12.95
C SER A 160 13.91 12.77 11.72
N GLY A 161 13.74 14.08 11.89
CA GLY A 161 13.54 15.02 10.78
C GLY A 161 12.10 15.09 10.26
N ARG A 162 11.12 14.76 11.09
CA ARG A 162 9.67 14.78 10.81
C ARG A 162 9.25 13.92 9.61
N PRO A 163 9.58 12.62 9.59
CA PRO A 163 9.13 11.71 8.52
C PRO A 163 7.60 11.56 8.44
N PHE A 164 6.88 11.86 9.51
CA PHE A 164 5.43 11.71 9.59
C PHE A 164 4.76 13.05 9.86
N LEU A 165 3.60 13.24 9.22
CA LEU A 165 2.66 14.30 9.53
C LEU A 165 1.46 13.68 10.28
N PHE A 166 1.15 14.25 11.44
CA PHE A 166 0.03 13.82 12.28
C PHE A 166 -1.01 14.94 12.36
N PRO A 167 -2.31 14.61 12.55
CA PRO A 167 -3.31 15.63 12.82
C PRO A 167 -3.03 16.34 14.15
N ALA A 168 -3.36 17.63 14.23
CA ALA A 168 -3.11 18.46 15.41
C ALA A 168 -3.76 17.89 16.69
N ASP A 169 -5.01 17.40 16.57
CA ASP A 169 -5.77 16.80 17.67
C ASP A 169 -5.77 15.27 17.58
N SER A 170 -4.67 14.66 18.01
CA SER A 170 -4.39 13.23 17.84
C SER A 170 -4.37 12.44 19.15
N ALA A 171 -5.29 12.76 20.06
CA ALA A 171 -5.56 11.88 21.20
C ALA A 171 -6.05 10.51 20.69
N GLY A 172 -5.12 9.54 20.59
CA GLY A 172 -5.41 8.12 20.40
C GLY A 172 -5.66 7.62 18.97
N LYS A 173 -5.50 8.43 17.91
CA LYS A 173 -5.79 8.00 16.53
C LYS A 173 -4.53 7.82 15.67
N SER A 174 -3.66 6.87 16.02
CA SER A 174 -2.45 6.50 15.26
C SER A 174 -2.70 5.91 13.85
N GLN A 175 -3.94 5.92 13.36
CA GLN A 175 -4.33 5.39 12.05
C GLN A 175 -4.48 6.47 10.97
N ILE A 176 -4.54 7.74 11.37
CA ILE A 176 -4.67 8.89 10.45
C ILE A 176 -3.38 9.71 10.52
N GLY A 177 -2.81 9.98 9.36
CA GLY A 177 -1.55 10.69 9.20
C GLY A 177 -1.01 10.51 7.79
N TRP A 178 0.14 11.12 7.53
CA TRP A 178 0.86 10.97 6.27
C TRP A 178 2.32 10.62 6.55
N SER A 179 2.90 9.75 5.72
CA SER A 179 4.32 9.42 5.76
C SER A 179 5.04 10.01 4.56
N HIS A 180 5.98 10.91 4.80
CA HIS A 180 6.95 11.37 3.79
C HIS A 180 8.07 10.36 3.57
N ARG A 181 8.26 9.44 4.52
CA ARG A 181 9.33 8.42 4.52
C ARG A 181 8.72 7.05 4.77
N PRO A 182 8.11 6.43 3.75
CA PRO A 182 7.40 5.15 3.89
C PRO A 182 8.30 4.01 4.40
N GLU A 183 9.62 4.12 4.25
CA GLU A 183 10.60 3.19 4.83
C GLU A 183 10.60 3.15 6.36
N TYR A 184 10.09 4.19 7.03
CA TYR A 184 9.92 4.23 8.48
C TYR A 184 8.51 3.84 8.94
N GLY A 185 7.58 3.68 7.99
CA GLY A 185 6.22 3.26 8.25
C GLY A 185 5.20 4.05 7.45
N LEU A 186 4.00 3.48 7.35
CA LEU A 186 2.88 3.96 6.56
C LEU A 186 1.64 4.17 7.42
N PHE A 187 0.76 5.04 6.97
CA PHE A 187 -0.63 5.11 7.46
C PHE A 187 -1.53 4.38 6.47
N SER A 188 -2.47 3.57 6.96
CA SER A 188 -3.35 2.82 6.05
C SER A 188 -4.55 3.63 5.59
N GLY A 189 -5.01 4.64 6.35
CA GLY A 189 -6.21 5.42 6.00
C GLY A 189 -7.47 4.57 5.75
N CYS A 190 -7.49 3.32 6.24
CA CYS A 190 -8.48 2.28 5.90
C CYS A 190 -8.66 2.00 4.39
N ASN A 191 -7.65 2.31 3.57
CA ASN A 191 -7.66 2.09 2.14
C ASN A 191 -6.24 1.72 1.66
N VAL A 192 -6.08 0.56 1.03
CA VAL A 192 -4.76 0.10 0.51
C VAL A 192 -4.16 1.07 -0.50
N VAL A 193 -5.00 1.77 -1.27
CA VAL A 193 -4.54 2.82 -2.21
C VAL A 193 -3.79 3.93 -1.46
N PHE A 194 -4.21 4.29 -0.24
CA PHE A 194 -3.57 5.33 0.54
C PHE A 194 -2.14 4.97 0.97
N ALA A 195 -1.90 3.69 1.26
CA ALA A 195 -0.55 3.19 1.51
C ALA A 195 0.28 3.12 0.22
N ALA A 196 -0.33 2.72 -0.90
CA ALA A 196 0.34 2.72 -2.20
C ALA A 196 0.76 4.14 -2.63
N LEU A 197 -0.06 5.17 -2.38
CA LEU A 197 0.29 6.57 -2.62
C LEU A 197 1.54 7.00 -1.84
N GLN A 198 1.59 6.72 -0.52
CA GLN A 198 2.77 7.04 0.30
C GLN A 198 4.03 6.32 -0.20
N ILE A 199 3.91 5.05 -0.60
CA ILE A 199 5.01 4.29 -1.19
C ILE A 199 5.47 4.95 -2.51
N CYS A 200 4.56 5.14 -3.47
CA CYS A 200 4.91 5.66 -4.79
C CYS A 200 5.53 7.07 -4.71
N ILE A 201 4.96 7.96 -3.88
CA ILE A 201 5.49 9.31 -3.69
C ILE A 201 6.84 9.27 -2.98
N GLY A 202 7.02 8.42 -1.96
CA GLY A 202 8.32 8.24 -1.30
C GLY A 202 9.40 7.62 -2.22
N LEU A 203 8.97 6.89 -3.24
CA LEU A 203 9.83 6.36 -4.32
C LEU A 203 10.10 7.37 -5.43
N GLY A 204 9.43 8.54 -5.44
CA GLY A 204 9.72 9.64 -6.36
C GLY A 204 8.60 9.98 -7.33
N ALA A 205 7.44 9.33 -7.29
CA ALA A 205 6.31 9.64 -8.15
C ALA A 205 5.82 11.09 -7.96
N LYS A 206 5.48 11.75 -9.06
CA LYS A 206 5.00 13.13 -9.13
C LYS A 206 3.62 13.25 -9.76
N GLU A 207 3.25 12.33 -10.65
CA GLU A 207 1.95 12.32 -11.30
C GLU A 207 1.29 10.96 -11.05
N LEU A 208 0.23 10.93 -10.25
CA LEU A 208 -0.41 9.69 -9.84
C LEU A 208 -1.86 9.67 -10.32
N GLU A 209 -2.20 8.68 -11.14
CA GLU A 209 -3.58 8.39 -11.51
C GLU A 209 -4.07 7.15 -10.77
N ILE A 210 -5.22 7.26 -10.12
CA ILE A 210 -5.86 6.15 -9.41
C ILE A 210 -7.00 5.64 -10.27
N VAL A 211 -6.97 4.36 -10.62
CA VAL A 211 -8.02 3.68 -11.39
C VAL A 211 -8.74 2.69 -10.49
N GLY A 212 -10.08 2.67 -10.51
CA GLY A 212 -10.88 1.72 -9.73
C GLY A 212 -11.01 2.05 -8.23
N MET A 213 -10.73 3.27 -7.79
CA MET A 213 -10.98 3.67 -6.39
C MET A 213 -12.40 4.23 -6.26
N ASP A 214 -13.36 3.31 -6.11
CA ASP A 214 -14.80 3.63 -6.13
C ASP A 214 -15.34 4.03 -4.75
N LEU A 215 -14.79 3.48 -3.67
CA LEU A 215 -15.19 3.68 -2.27
C LEU A 215 -16.66 3.39 -1.89
N GLY A 216 -17.56 3.17 -2.86
CA GLY A 216 -18.98 2.87 -2.65
C GLY A 216 -19.27 1.42 -2.23
N GLY A 217 -18.28 0.53 -2.24
CA GLY A 217 -18.43 -0.84 -1.75
C GLY A 217 -19.19 -1.79 -2.69
N LEU A 218 -19.41 -1.41 -3.96
CA LEU A 218 -20.22 -2.16 -4.94
C LEU A 218 -19.47 -3.35 -5.59
N GLY A 219 -18.61 -4.06 -4.84
CA GLY A 219 -17.86 -5.23 -5.30
C GLY A 219 -16.44 -4.94 -5.80
N ARG A 220 -15.92 -5.84 -6.64
CA ARG A 220 -14.55 -5.81 -7.18
C ARG A 220 -14.49 -6.02 -8.70
N ALA A 221 -13.39 -5.59 -9.32
CA ALA A 221 -13.14 -5.74 -10.74
C ALA A 221 -12.65 -7.15 -11.13
N TYR A 222 -11.97 -7.85 -10.22
CA TYR A 222 -11.59 -9.25 -10.37
C TYR A 222 -12.67 -10.17 -9.79
N ASP A 223 -12.62 -11.44 -10.19
CA ASP A 223 -13.48 -12.49 -9.65
C ASP A 223 -13.14 -12.78 -8.18
N GLU A 224 -14.12 -12.62 -7.29
CA GLU A 224 -14.02 -12.98 -5.86
C GLU A 224 -14.51 -14.41 -5.58
N GLY A 225 -14.89 -15.16 -6.62
CA GLY A 225 -15.52 -16.47 -6.50
C GLY A 225 -16.90 -16.38 -5.83
N GLY A 226 -17.31 -17.48 -5.19
CA GLY A 226 -18.65 -17.60 -4.57
C GLY A 226 -18.82 -16.91 -3.22
N ALA A 227 -17.77 -16.28 -2.65
CA ALA A 227 -17.78 -15.70 -1.31
C ALA A 227 -17.02 -14.36 -1.27
N PRO A 228 -17.63 -13.27 -1.78
CA PRO A 228 -16.98 -11.97 -1.86
C PRO A 228 -16.59 -11.44 -0.47
N GLN A 229 -15.44 -10.77 -0.38
CA GLN A 229 -14.95 -10.27 0.89
C GLN A 229 -15.74 -9.04 1.34
N PRO A 230 -16.13 -8.94 2.63
CA PRO A 230 -16.81 -7.76 3.13
C PRO A 230 -15.91 -6.54 3.02
N THR A 231 -16.52 -5.36 2.86
CA THR A 231 -15.81 -4.09 2.74
C THR A 231 -16.37 -3.06 3.70
N THR A 232 -15.49 -2.37 4.42
CA THR A 232 -15.86 -1.29 5.34
C THR A 232 -15.65 0.09 4.75
N LEU A 233 -15.22 0.20 3.49
CA LEU A 233 -14.85 1.47 2.84
C LEU A 233 -15.93 2.56 2.98
N ALA A 234 -17.20 2.23 2.72
CA ALA A 234 -18.30 3.18 2.84
C ALA A 234 -18.53 3.63 4.29
N LEU A 235 -18.36 2.73 5.26
CA LEU A 235 -18.52 3.01 6.69
C LEU A 235 -17.37 3.89 7.23
N GLU A 236 -16.17 3.71 6.68
CA GLU A 236 -14.94 4.38 7.11
C GLU A 236 -14.65 5.67 6.32
N LEU A 237 -15.50 5.99 5.32
CA LEU A 237 -15.30 7.12 4.41
C LEU A 237 -15.15 8.45 5.17
N GLU A 238 -16.14 8.81 5.99
CA GLU A 238 -16.16 10.08 6.70
C GLU A 238 -15.15 10.13 7.85
N ASN A 239 -15.01 9.02 8.58
CA ASN A 239 -14.28 9.01 9.86
C ASN A 239 -12.78 8.73 9.73
N LYS A 240 -12.34 8.12 8.61
CA LYS A 240 -10.95 7.71 8.41
C LYS A 240 -10.40 8.08 7.04
N ILE A 241 -11.11 7.74 5.96
CA ILE A 241 -10.58 7.94 4.59
C ILE A 241 -10.45 9.42 4.26
N LYS A 242 -11.53 10.22 4.43
CA LYS A 242 -11.50 11.66 4.19
C LYS A 242 -10.47 12.38 5.08
N PRO A 243 -10.41 12.15 6.41
CA PRO A 243 -9.35 12.71 7.25
C PRO A 243 -7.93 12.34 6.80
N ALA A 244 -7.70 11.09 6.38
CA ALA A 244 -6.40 10.66 5.88
C ALA A 244 -6.02 11.39 4.58
N LEU A 245 -6.97 11.56 3.65
CA LEU A 245 -6.76 12.33 2.43
C LEU A 245 -6.54 13.81 2.70
N ALA A 246 -7.22 14.40 3.68
CA ALA A 246 -6.94 15.77 4.12
C ALA A 246 -5.49 15.91 4.65
N MET A 247 -5.00 14.92 5.41
CA MET A 247 -3.59 14.91 5.84
C MET A 247 -2.62 14.81 4.66
N MET A 248 -2.96 14.02 3.62
CA MET A 248 -2.19 13.97 2.38
C MET A 248 -2.17 15.32 1.68
N GLN A 249 -3.32 15.98 1.53
CA GLN A 249 -3.41 17.28 0.88
C GLN A 249 -2.49 18.30 1.56
N VAL A 250 -2.53 18.38 2.89
CA VAL A 250 -1.62 19.23 3.69
C VAL A 250 -0.16 18.85 3.47
N ALA A 251 0.15 17.56 3.42
CA ALA A 251 1.51 17.07 3.22
C ALA A 251 2.06 17.34 1.81
N LEU A 252 1.19 17.47 0.81
CA LEU A 252 1.55 17.64 -0.59
C LEU A 252 1.46 19.10 -1.07
N THR A 253 0.95 20.03 -0.26
CA THR A 253 0.86 21.46 -0.61
C THR A 253 2.21 22.00 -1.09
N GLY A 254 2.25 22.51 -2.33
CA GLY A 254 3.46 23.11 -2.91
C GLY A 254 4.56 22.10 -3.25
N SER A 255 4.28 20.80 -3.22
CA SER A 255 5.25 19.74 -3.56
C SER A 255 5.34 19.45 -5.06
N GLY A 256 4.39 19.97 -5.85
CA GLY A 256 4.22 19.68 -7.27
C GLY A 256 3.73 18.25 -7.58
N VAL A 257 3.31 17.49 -6.56
CA VAL A 257 2.76 16.14 -6.72
C VAL A 257 1.27 16.21 -7.01
N ARG A 258 0.85 15.72 -8.18
CA ARG A 258 -0.56 15.64 -8.57
C ARG A 258 -1.11 14.24 -8.38
N VAL A 259 -2.30 14.14 -7.78
CA VAL A 259 -2.99 12.88 -7.56
C VAL A 259 -4.42 13.00 -8.06
N THR A 260 -4.78 12.23 -9.08
CA THR A 260 -6.10 12.26 -9.70
C THR A 260 -6.75 10.88 -9.61
N ASN A 261 -7.99 10.80 -9.16
CA ASN A 261 -8.83 9.61 -9.22
C ASN A 261 -9.67 9.62 -10.51
N ARG A 262 -9.63 8.51 -11.25
CA ARG A 262 -10.36 8.32 -12.51
C ARG A 262 -11.70 7.62 -12.33
N SER A 263 -12.05 7.17 -11.12
CA SER A 263 -13.35 6.55 -10.88
C SER A 263 -14.49 7.57 -10.96
N PRO A 264 -15.47 7.40 -11.88
CA PRO A 264 -16.62 8.30 -12.02
C PRO A 264 -17.67 8.13 -10.91
N VAL A 265 -17.56 7.05 -10.12
CA VAL A 265 -18.52 6.71 -9.05
C VAL A 265 -17.97 6.98 -7.66
N CYS A 266 -16.74 7.49 -7.57
CA CYS A 266 -16.12 7.82 -6.29
C CYS A 266 -16.82 9.02 -5.64
N PRO A 267 -17.18 8.95 -4.35
CA PRO A 267 -17.82 10.07 -3.63
C PRO A 267 -16.86 11.22 -3.29
N LEU A 268 -15.60 11.13 -3.74
CA LEU A 268 -14.58 12.15 -3.52
C LEU A 268 -14.30 12.89 -4.84
N PRO A 269 -13.78 14.13 -4.78
CA PRO A 269 -13.34 14.85 -5.97
C PRO A 269 -12.32 14.04 -6.79
N ALA A 270 -12.29 14.28 -8.11
CA ALA A 270 -11.31 13.65 -8.98
C ALA A 270 -9.88 14.08 -8.61
N GLU A 271 -9.63 15.38 -8.43
CA GLU A 271 -8.33 15.87 -7.97
C GLU A 271 -8.21 15.75 -6.44
N LEU A 272 -7.22 14.99 -5.99
CA LEU A 272 -6.99 14.65 -4.59
C LEU A 272 -5.69 15.25 -4.02
N GLY A 273 -4.73 15.63 -4.87
CA GLY A 273 -3.43 16.20 -4.49
C GLY A 273 -3.15 17.53 -5.17
N ASP A 274 -2.41 18.41 -4.48
CA ASP A 274 -2.03 19.78 -4.87
C ASP A 274 -3.23 20.61 -5.39
N LEU A 275 -4.15 20.92 -4.47
CA LEU A 275 -5.13 21.98 -4.67
C LEU A 275 -4.38 23.32 -4.57
N THR A 276 -3.74 23.74 -5.65
CA THR A 276 -3.32 25.14 -5.77
C THR A 276 -4.60 25.98 -5.83
N ASP A 277 -4.81 26.83 -4.83
CA ASP A 277 -5.83 27.90 -4.88
C ASP A 277 -5.65 28.78 -6.12
#